data_AF-A0A7S4PW23-F1
#
_entry.id   AF-A0A7S4PW23-F1
#
_cell.length_a   1.000
_cell.length_b   1.000
_cell.length_c   1.000
_cell.angle_alpha   90.00
_cell.angle_beta   90.00
_cell.angle_gamma   90.00
#
_symmetry.space_group_name_H-M   'P 1'
#
loop_
_entity.id
_entity.type
_entity.pdbx_description
1 polymer ?
#
loop_
_entity_poly.entity_id
_entity_poly.type
_entity_poly.pdbx_seq_one_letter_code
_entity_poly.pdbx_strand_id
1 'polypeptide(L)'
;DPDGRCFRTLRERGCIIAGFGQLGAADQKVVASEARRLLGIGESPPARPDAEDVFERLVAWCRDQPGEFFDGDKSRHLEAKVAGLLAGKVIIIKRSCMERFTLARYFPLSWQRTQPLYGVSAAGPVRIRPPEMLEASHVRANECPYAPLHGMSLSGGAYYDCISQKKGRNGLLCSLLHELQWVRDPSANVENWFLTDIEKILQEAWQLNPHGRKDMMLPGEMFVNVGQNPKVGSSIRETQHTQLCEGSLSSYPILGITSQPRFCAALGATIDLVSVGPEGANAEQCGILLRLETDTPTRPEILEFLVSLRLHLLQRLGGGDCLDFLVLATANERGGFTVLFAPIPQLAKLGDEKPDFADWANPMTGESSQSCGLQESRVDFGKGVGHFLVAKPALRAQILAGGEDFLRRIWAFNRVPGTREAIEGFVSERGLTL
;
A
#
# COMPACT_ATOMS: atom_id res chain seq x y z
N ASP A 1 -15.01 9.13 27.89
CA ASP A 1 -14.78 9.61 29.25
C ASP A 1 -14.40 8.42 30.13
N PRO A 2 -13.16 8.37 30.66
CA PRO A 2 -12.71 7.32 31.60
C PRO A 2 -13.55 7.24 32.88
N ASP A 3 -14.29 8.30 33.23
CA ASP A 3 -15.15 8.35 34.42
C ASP A 3 -16.63 8.12 34.11
N GLY A 4 -16.98 7.85 32.85
CA GLY A 4 -18.35 7.57 32.40
C GLY A 4 -18.94 6.32 33.05
N ARG A 5 -20.24 6.37 33.36
CA ARG A 5 -20.96 5.28 34.06
C ARG A 5 -20.86 3.93 33.32
N CYS A 6 -20.90 3.95 31.98
CA CYS A 6 -20.70 2.76 31.15
C CYS A 6 -19.29 2.17 31.28
N PHE A 7 -18.24 3.00 31.32
CA PHE A 7 -16.87 2.54 31.45
C PHE A 7 -16.60 1.91 32.83
N ARG A 8 -17.17 2.49 33.89
CA ARG A 8 -17.12 1.94 35.25
C ARG A 8 -17.82 0.57 35.37
N THR A 9 -19.04 0.44 34.85
CA THR A 9 -19.79 -0.83 34.90
C THR A 9 -19.08 -1.97 34.15
N LEU A 10 -18.40 -1.67 33.04
CA LEU A 10 -17.66 -2.67 32.25
C LEU A 10 -16.35 -3.08 32.95
N ARG A 11 -15.67 -2.13 33.62
CA ARG A 11 -14.49 -2.40 34.45
C ARG A 11 -14.83 -3.21 35.71
N GLU A 12 -15.96 -2.93 36.35
CA GLU A 12 -16.46 -3.62 37.55
C GLU A 12 -16.84 -5.09 37.29
N ARG A 13 -17.12 -5.46 36.04
CA ARG A 13 -17.42 -6.85 35.63
C ARG A 13 -16.19 -7.66 35.20
N GLY A 14 -14.98 -7.12 35.36
CA GLY A 14 -13.73 -7.81 35.03
C GLY A 14 -13.46 -7.92 33.52
N CYS A 15 -14.25 -7.25 32.67
CA CYS A 15 -14.03 -7.22 31.24
C CYS A 15 -12.97 -6.15 30.92
N ILE A 16 -11.77 -6.58 30.55
CA ILE A 16 -10.76 -5.69 29.96
C ILE A 16 -11.21 -5.41 28.53
N ILE A 17 -11.85 -4.27 28.31
CA ILE A 17 -12.20 -3.79 26.97
C ILE A 17 -11.08 -2.87 26.54
N ALA A 18 -10.18 -3.40 25.71
CA ALA A 18 -9.03 -2.67 25.20
C ALA A 18 -9.43 -1.68 24.09
N GLY A 19 -10.63 -1.79 23.50
CA GLY A 19 -11.14 -0.82 22.53
C GLY A 19 -12.59 -1.04 22.09
N PHE A 20 -13.12 -0.06 21.34
CA PHE A 20 -14.53 0.00 20.92
C PHE A 20 -14.99 -1.19 20.07
N GLY A 21 -14.10 -1.77 19.24
CA GLY A 21 -14.41 -2.91 18.37
C GLY A 21 -14.66 -4.24 19.09
N GLN A 22 -14.32 -4.34 20.39
CA GLN A 22 -14.57 -5.54 21.22
C GLN A 22 -15.97 -5.54 21.85
N LEU A 23 -16.71 -4.43 21.69
CA LEU A 23 -18.10 -4.31 22.10
C LEU A 23 -19.01 -5.03 21.10
N GLY A 24 -20.02 -5.73 21.58
CA GLY A 24 -21.09 -6.23 20.71
C GLY A 24 -21.82 -5.06 20.02
N ALA A 25 -22.46 -5.33 18.87
CA ALA A 25 -23.13 -4.27 18.08
C ALA A 25 -24.17 -3.47 18.89
N ALA A 26 -24.79 -4.07 19.90
CA ALA A 26 -25.70 -3.38 20.82
C ALA A 26 -24.96 -2.37 21.71
N ASP A 27 -23.82 -2.77 22.28
CA ASP A 27 -23.01 -1.91 23.17
C ASP A 27 -22.30 -0.79 22.41
N GLN A 28 -21.85 -1.06 21.17
CA GLN A 28 -21.31 -0.03 20.29
C GLN A 28 -22.34 1.08 20.01
N LYS A 29 -23.61 0.70 19.76
CA LYS A 29 -24.70 1.66 19.57
C LYS A 29 -24.97 2.48 20.83
N VAL A 30 -24.95 1.87 22.01
CA VAL A 30 -25.11 2.57 23.29
C VAL A 30 -23.98 3.57 23.53
N VAL A 31 -22.73 3.17 23.29
CA VAL A 31 -21.56 4.05 23.46
C VAL A 31 -21.57 5.19 22.43
N ALA A 32 -21.95 4.92 21.16
CA ALA A 32 -22.08 5.95 20.13
C ALA A 32 -23.21 6.94 20.45
N SER A 33 -24.36 6.44 20.94
CA SER A 33 -25.48 7.27 21.37
C SER A 33 -25.11 8.16 22.57
N GLU A 34 -24.42 7.59 23.55
CA GLU A 34 -23.98 8.34 24.73
C GLU A 34 -22.87 9.36 24.39
N ALA A 35 -21.95 9.02 23.48
CA ALA A 35 -20.97 9.97 22.96
C ALA A 35 -21.65 11.13 22.23
N ARG A 36 -22.65 10.85 21.39
CA ARG A 36 -23.47 11.89 20.71
C ARG A 36 -24.21 12.77 21.71
N ARG A 37 -24.82 12.17 22.75
CA ARG A 37 -25.52 12.89 23.83
C ARG A 37 -24.56 13.81 24.60
N LEU A 38 -23.38 13.31 24.98
CA LEU A 38 -22.36 14.08 25.69
C LEU A 38 -21.76 15.21 24.85
N LEU A 39 -21.73 15.04 23.52
CA LEU A 39 -21.28 16.06 22.57
C LEU A 39 -22.42 17.00 22.10
N GLY A 40 -23.66 16.80 22.55
CA GLY A 40 -24.82 17.60 22.13
C GLY A 40 -25.21 17.42 20.66
N ILE A 41 -24.79 16.33 20.02
CA ILE A 41 -25.05 16.04 18.60
C ILE A 41 -26.38 15.28 18.51
N GLY A 42 -27.46 15.96 18.13
CA GLY A 42 -28.72 15.30 17.77
C GLY A 42 -28.57 14.43 16.51
N GLU A 43 -29.46 13.45 16.31
CA GLU A 43 -29.52 12.71 15.04
C GLU A 43 -29.89 13.69 13.91
N SER A 44 -28.88 14.12 13.16
CA SER A 44 -29.08 14.91 11.96
C SER A 44 -29.17 13.97 10.76
N PRO A 45 -30.09 14.21 9.81
CA PRO A 45 -30.10 13.47 8.56
C PRO A 45 -28.73 13.60 7.85
N PRO A 46 -28.30 12.58 7.10
CA PRO A 46 -27.04 12.64 6.37
C PRO A 46 -27.06 13.82 5.39
N ALA A 47 -25.93 14.53 5.32
CA ALA A 47 -25.80 15.70 4.47
C ALA A 47 -26.03 15.35 2.98
N ARG A 48 -26.79 16.19 2.27
CA ARG A 48 -27.17 15.96 0.87
C ARG A 48 -26.33 16.79 -0.11
N PRO A 49 -25.87 16.20 -1.24
CA PRO A 49 -25.09 16.91 -2.25
C PRO A 49 -25.86 18.04 -2.96
N ASP A 50 -27.18 17.92 -3.03
CA ASP A 50 -28.13 18.83 -3.69
C ASP A 50 -28.82 19.79 -2.70
N ALA A 51 -28.36 19.86 -1.45
CA ALA A 51 -28.93 20.76 -0.46
C ALA A 51 -28.76 22.24 -0.85
N GLU A 52 -29.74 23.08 -0.53
CA GLU A 52 -29.59 24.54 -0.65
C GLU A 52 -28.55 25.09 0.34
N ASP A 53 -28.37 24.43 1.49
CA ASP A 53 -27.37 24.80 2.48
C ASP A 53 -25.95 24.42 2.00
N VAL A 54 -25.13 25.44 1.78
CA VAL A 54 -23.72 25.29 1.36
C VAL A 54 -22.88 24.49 2.36
N PHE A 55 -23.23 24.51 3.65
CA PHE A 55 -22.54 23.74 4.68
C PHE A 55 -22.92 22.26 4.63
N GLU A 56 -24.19 21.96 4.38
CA GLU A 56 -24.66 20.59 4.13
C GLU A 56 -23.98 20.03 2.87
N ARG A 57 -23.92 20.82 1.80
CA ARG A 57 -23.18 20.44 0.59
C ARG A 57 -21.69 20.24 0.83
N LEU A 58 -21.04 21.08 1.65
CA LEU A 58 -19.64 20.90 2.02
C LEU A 58 -19.42 19.57 2.76
N VAL A 59 -20.30 19.22 3.71
CA VAL A 59 -20.21 17.95 4.44
C VAL A 59 -20.45 16.77 3.51
N ALA A 60 -21.44 16.87 2.62
CA ALA A 60 -21.70 15.85 1.59
C ALA A 60 -20.49 15.70 0.65
N TRP A 61 -19.90 16.80 0.19
CA TRP A 61 -18.70 16.80 -0.65
C TRP A 61 -17.52 16.15 0.05
N CYS A 62 -17.22 16.50 1.31
CA CYS A 62 -16.13 15.87 2.05
C CYS A 62 -16.34 14.36 2.27
N ARG A 63 -17.60 13.89 2.31
CA ARG A 63 -17.96 12.47 2.40
C ARG A 63 -17.78 11.77 1.05
N ASP A 64 -18.28 12.37 -0.02
CA ASP A 64 -18.41 11.75 -1.34
C ASP A 64 -17.14 11.93 -2.19
N GLN A 65 -16.38 13.00 -1.95
CA GLN A 65 -15.12 13.37 -2.61
C GLN A 65 -14.02 13.63 -1.56
N PRO A 66 -13.64 12.61 -0.77
CA PRO A 66 -12.71 12.78 0.32
C PRO A 66 -11.34 13.25 -0.18
N GLY A 67 -10.87 14.38 0.35
CA GLY A 67 -9.56 14.93 0.02
C GLY A 67 -9.53 15.81 -1.24
N GLU A 68 -10.69 16.17 -1.80
CA GLU A 68 -10.79 17.21 -2.81
C GLU A 68 -11.17 18.58 -2.22
N PHE A 69 -10.91 19.65 -2.96
CA PHE A 69 -11.48 20.96 -2.64
C PHE A 69 -12.97 20.99 -2.99
N PHE A 70 -13.75 21.71 -2.20
CA PHE A 70 -15.20 21.82 -2.36
C PHE A 70 -15.53 22.54 -3.67
N ASP A 71 -16.31 21.90 -4.55
CA ASP A 71 -16.54 22.34 -5.93
C ASP A 71 -15.23 22.60 -6.71
N GLY A 72 -14.13 21.89 -6.37
CA GLY A 72 -12.82 22.06 -6.99
C GLY A 72 -12.10 23.38 -6.65
N ASP A 73 -12.67 24.20 -5.77
CA ASP A 73 -12.18 25.54 -5.45
C ASP A 73 -11.65 25.62 -4.01
N LYS A 74 -10.34 25.89 -3.88
CA LYS A 74 -9.65 26.01 -2.60
C LYS A 74 -10.18 27.16 -1.75
N SER A 75 -10.45 28.32 -2.34
CA SER A 75 -10.95 29.50 -1.63
C SER A 75 -12.35 29.26 -1.10
N ARG A 76 -13.21 28.68 -1.95
CA ARG A 76 -14.58 28.33 -1.57
C ARG A 76 -14.66 27.28 -0.48
N HIS A 77 -13.79 26.27 -0.54
CA HIS A 77 -13.66 25.27 0.52
C HIS A 77 -13.30 25.93 1.86
N LEU A 78 -12.35 26.88 1.85
CA LEU A 78 -11.94 27.61 3.06
C LEU A 78 -13.07 28.47 3.62
N GLU A 79 -13.74 29.23 2.76
CA GLU A 79 -14.86 30.11 3.13
C GLU A 79 -15.99 29.30 3.76
N ALA A 80 -16.44 28.23 3.09
CA ALA A 80 -17.52 27.39 3.59
C ALA A 80 -17.14 26.69 4.92
N LYS A 81 -15.89 26.24 5.06
CA LYS A 81 -15.40 25.58 6.29
C LYS A 81 -15.31 26.56 7.47
N VAL A 82 -14.74 27.75 7.25
CA VAL A 82 -14.61 28.79 8.30
C VAL A 82 -15.98 29.38 8.65
N ALA A 83 -16.79 29.73 7.66
CA ALA A 83 -18.14 30.24 7.90
C ALA A 83 -19.02 29.19 8.59
N GLY A 84 -18.91 27.91 8.19
CA GLY A 84 -19.65 26.82 8.82
C GLY A 84 -19.25 26.57 10.27
N LEU A 85 -17.95 26.67 10.59
CA LEU A 85 -17.44 26.64 11.96
C LEU A 85 -17.98 27.81 12.79
N LEU A 86 -17.86 29.04 12.29
CA LEU A 86 -18.32 30.25 12.99
C LEU A 86 -19.84 30.27 13.19
N ALA A 87 -20.59 29.74 12.22
CA ALA A 87 -22.04 29.63 12.28
C ALA A 87 -22.54 28.42 13.11
N GLY A 88 -21.64 27.57 13.63
CA GLY A 88 -22.01 26.35 14.35
C GLY A 88 -22.72 25.31 13.47
N LYS A 89 -22.57 25.41 12.15
CA LYS A 89 -23.18 24.53 11.13
C LYS A 89 -22.29 23.35 10.77
N VAL A 90 -20.99 23.48 11.01
CA VAL A 90 -20.00 22.43 10.80
C VAL A 90 -19.22 22.24 12.09
N ILE A 91 -19.11 20.99 12.53
CA ILE A 91 -18.20 20.60 13.59
C ILE A 91 -16.99 19.96 12.93
N ILE A 92 -15.79 20.43 13.28
CA ILE A 92 -14.57 19.78 12.85
C ILE A 92 -13.92 19.09 14.03
N ILE A 93 -13.76 17.78 13.89
CA ILE A 93 -13.04 16.97 14.86
C ILE A 93 -11.62 16.81 14.34
N LYS A 94 -10.63 17.22 15.13
CA LYS A 94 -9.22 17.02 14.78
C LYS A 94 -8.96 15.53 14.61
N ARG A 95 -8.23 15.16 13.55
CA ARG A 95 -7.82 13.77 13.30
C ARG A 95 -7.11 13.19 14.51
N SER A 96 -6.15 13.92 15.09
CA SER A 96 -5.42 13.50 16.29
C SER A 96 -6.32 13.32 17.52
N CYS A 97 -7.47 14.01 17.59
CA CYS A 97 -8.47 13.78 18.62
C CYS A 97 -9.29 12.52 18.33
N MET A 98 -9.66 12.26 17.08
CA MET A 98 -10.30 11.01 16.67
C MET A 98 -9.38 9.80 16.81
N GLU A 99 -8.10 9.98 16.48
CA GLU A 99 -7.08 8.93 16.52
C GLU A 99 -6.77 8.47 17.94
N ARG A 100 -7.03 9.31 18.96
CA ARG A 100 -7.00 8.89 20.37
C ARG A 100 -8.11 7.91 20.73
N PHE A 101 -9.20 7.88 19.97
CA PHE A 101 -10.32 6.94 20.14
C PHE A 101 -10.22 5.74 19.20
N THR A 102 -9.36 5.78 18.17
CA THR A 102 -9.02 4.63 17.34
C THR A 102 -7.78 3.93 17.92
N LEU A 103 -7.73 2.60 17.91
CA LEU A 103 -6.55 1.84 18.35
C LEU A 103 -5.33 2.05 17.43
N ALA A 104 -5.55 2.60 16.23
CA ALA A 104 -4.52 2.84 15.23
C ALA A 104 -3.62 4.03 15.61
N ARG A 105 -2.52 3.75 16.31
CA ARG A 105 -1.40 4.69 16.41
C ARG A 105 -0.67 4.69 15.06
N TYR A 106 -0.70 5.82 14.36
CA TYR A 106 0.12 6.01 13.17
C TYR A 106 1.54 6.41 13.59
N PHE A 107 2.55 5.78 12.99
CA PHE A 107 3.95 6.20 13.08
C PHE A 107 4.33 6.91 11.78
N PRO A 108 4.59 8.23 11.80
CA PRO A 108 4.99 8.97 10.61
C PRO A 108 6.48 8.77 10.32
N LEU A 109 6.80 8.41 9.08
CA LEU A 109 8.13 8.36 8.51
C LEU A 109 8.25 9.47 7.47
N SER A 110 9.09 10.46 7.73
CA SER A 110 9.34 11.55 6.76
C SER A 110 10.54 11.21 5.89
N TRP A 111 10.44 11.42 4.59
CA TRP A 111 11.53 11.15 3.64
C TRP A 111 11.48 12.13 2.47
N GLN A 112 12.59 12.29 1.77
CA GLN A 112 12.66 13.16 0.59
C GLN A 112 12.69 12.29 -0.66
N ARG A 113 11.78 12.59 -1.60
CA ARG A 113 11.73 11.92 -2.90
C ARG A 113 12.95 12.29 -3.73
N THR A 114 13.63 11.28 -4.26
CA THR A 114 14.80 11.46 -5.12
C THR A 114 14.48 11.10 -6.57
N GLN A 115 13.53 10.19 -6.80
CA GLN A 115 13.07 9.81 -8.12
C GLN A 115 11.64 10.26 -8.36
N PRO A 116 11.33 10.80 -9.55
CA PRO A 116 9.95 11.14 -9.89
C PRO A 116 9.05 9.90 -9.88
N LEU A 117 7.83 10.06 -9.35
CA LEU A 117 6.77 9.07 -9.50
C LEU A 117 6.06 9.31 -10.84
N TYR A 118 6.03 8.30 -11.69
CA TYR A 118 5.37 8.35 -12.99
C TYR A 118 4.16 7.43 -13.07
N GLY A 119 3.04 7.98 -13.53
CA GLY A 119 1.95 7.23 -14.14
C GLY A 119 2.21 7.03 -15.63
N VAL A 120 1.56 6.05 -16.24
CA VAL A 120 1.61 5.85 -17.70
C VAL A 120 0.19 5.90 -18.24
N SER A 121 -0.03 6.81 -19.18
CA SER A 121 -1.29 7.00 -19.90
C SER A 121 -1.14 6.58 -21.36
N ALA A 122 -2.24 6.57 -22.13
CA ALA A 122 -2.19 6.37 -23.58
C ALA A 122 -1.30 7.40 -24.31
N ALA A 123 -1.14 8.61 -23.75
CA ALA A 123 -0.27 9.65 -24.29
C ALA A 123 1.20 9.52 -23.88
N GLY A 124 1.54 8.51 -23.06
CA GLY A 124 2.87 8.26 -22.52
C GLY A 124 2.99 8.53 -21.01
N PRO A 125 4.22 8.52 -20.48
CA PRO A 125 4.49 8.74 -19.06
C PRO A 125 4.08 10.15 -18.61
N VAL A 126 3.36 10.24 -17.49
CA VAL A 126 2.96 11.48 -16.83
C VAL A 126 3.61 11.51 -15.45
N ARG A 127 4.34 12.59 -15.17
CA ARG A 127 4.96 12.79 -13.85
C ARG A 127 3.89 13.19 -12.84
N ILE A 128 3.66 12.33 -11.85
CA ILE A 128 2.70 12.53 -10.77
C ILE A 128 3.37 13.26 -9.60
N ARG A 129 4.59 12.84 -9.22
CA ARG A 129 5.38 13.46 -8.14
C ARG A 129 6.77 13.85 -8.65
N PRO A 130 7.22 15.10 -8.49
CA PRO A 130 8.58 15.50 -8.83
C PRO A 130 9.59 15.03 -7.75
N PRO A 131 10.89 14.96 -8.09
CA PRO A 131 11.93 14.80 -7.09
C PRO A 131 11.97 16.01 -6.12
N GLU A 132 12.75 15.87 -5.04
CA GLU A 132 12.98 16.83 -3.96
C GLU A 132 11.79 17.08 -3.03
N MET A 133 10.62 16.54 -3.37
CA MET A 133 9.41 16.65 -2.58
C MET A 133 9.54 15.91 -1.24
N LEU A 134 9.15 16.56 -0.14
CA LEU A 134 9.10 15.94 1.17
C LEU A 134 7.84 15.09 1.28
N GLU A 135 8.01 13.79 1.39
CA GLU A 135 6.96 12.78 1.49
C GLU A 135 6.84 12.28 2.93
N ALA A 136 5.71 11.64 3.22
CA ALA A 136 5.43 11.06 4.51
C ALA A 136 4.75 9.70 4.34
N SER A 137 5.21 8.72 5.09
CA SER A 137 4.57 7.41 5.20
C SER A 137 3.94 7.28 6.59
N HIS A 138 2.63 7.10 6.64
CA HIS A 138 1.88 6.94 7.90
C HIS A 138 1.59 5.47 8.13
N VAL A 139 2.48 4.83 8.90
CA VAL A 139 2.45 3.40 9.20
C VAL A 139 1.43 3.11 10.29
N ARG A 140 0.54 2.13 10.07
CA ARG A 140 -0.37 1.59 11.10
C ARG A 140 -0.31 0.07 11.14
N ALA A 141 -0.48 -0.51 12.33
CA ALA A 141 -0.86 -1.91 12.46
C ALA A 141 -2.34 -2.09 12.08
N ASN A 142 -2.67 -3.16 11.36
CA ASN A 142 -4.05 -3.49 11.02
C ASN A 142 -4.68 -4.38 12.10
N GLU A 143 -5.98 -4.18 12.36
CA GLU A 143 -6.74 -4.94 13.36
C GLU A 143 -7.13 -6.36 12.89
N CYS A 144 -7.07 -6.64 11.56
CA CYS A 144 -7.40 -7.93 10.96
C CYS A 144 -6.17 -8.53 10.21
N PRO A 145 -5.30 -9.28 10.89
CA PRO A 145 -4.11 -9.85 10.28
C PRO A 145 -4.42 -11.08 9.40
N TYR A 146 -3.96 -11.07 8.15
CA TYR A 146 -3.82 -12.29 7.33
C TYR A 146 -2.37 -12.83 7.32
N ALA A 147 -1.47 -12.17 8.05
CA ALA A 147 -0.10 -12.59 8.38
C ALA A 147 0.22 -12.12 9.81
N PRO A 148 1.15 -12.77 10.54
CA PRO A 148 1.65 -12.25 11.82
C PRO A 148 2.04 -10.77 11.68
N LEU A 149 1.51 -9.94 12.59
CA LEU A 149 1.77 -8.49 12.66
C LEU A 149 1.68 -7.78 11.30
N HIS A 150 0.47 -7.85 10.71
CA HIS A 150 0.13 -7.15 9.47
C HIS A 150 -0.13 -5.66 9.70
N GLY A 151 0.34 -4.83 8.78
CA GLY A 151 0.18 -3.40 8.80
C GLY A 151 -0.03 -2.81 7.40
N MET A 152 -0.26 -1.50 7.38
CA MET A 152 -0.41 -0.72 6.16
C MET A 152 0.25 0.63 6.37
N SER A 153 0.90 1.16 5.34
CA SER A 153 1.40 2.53 5.37
C SER A 153 0.76 3.35 4.27
N LEU A 154 0.08 4.43 4.68
CA LEU A 154 -0.57 5.37 3.78
C LEU A 154 0.40 6.46 3.35
N SER A 155 0.34 6.88 2.09
CA SER A 155 0.99 8.12 1.67
C SER A 155 0.34 9.31 2.40
N GLY A 156 1.14 10.08 3.12
CA GLY A 156 0.71 11.24 3.92
C GLY A 156 0.57 12.54 3.15
N GLY A 157 0.81 12.51 1.84
CA GLY A 157 0.94 13.69 1.01
C GLY A 157 2.21 14.48 1.26
N ALA A 158 2.55 15.34 0.30
CA ALA A 158 3.73 16.19 0.43
C ALA A 158 3.56 17.11 1.65
N TYR A 159 4.57 17.15 2.53
CA TYR A 159 4.73 18.31 3.39
C TYR A 159 5.29 19.44 2.53
N TYR A 160 4.44 20.36 2.09
CA TYR A 160 4.94 21.66 1.63
C TYR A 160 5.43 22.40 2.88
N ASP A 161 6.70 22.21 3.22
CA ASP A 161 7.37 22.96 4.26
C ASP A 161 7.58 24.39 3.77
N CYS A 162 6.55 25.22 3.90
CA CYS A 162 6.72 26.67 3.97
C CYS A 162 7.44 27.10 5.27
N ILE A 163 8.25 26.23 5.91
CA ILE A 163 9.02 26.53 7.13
C ILE A 163 10.15 27.54 6.85
N SER A 164 10.36 27.96 5.60
CA SER A 164 11.17 29.15 5.30
C SER A 164 10.44 30.48 5.51
N GLN A 165 9.10 30.51 5.67
CA GLN A 165 8.40 31.74 5.99
C GLN A 165 8.44 31.99 7.49
N LYS A 166 9.48 32.74 7.88
CA LYS A 166 9.58 33.67 9.02
C LYS A 166 8.59 33.40 10.15
N LYS A 167 9.11 33.12 11.34
CA LYS A 167 8.47 33.23 12.67
C LYS A 167 7.70 34.55 12.86
N GLY A 168 6.61 34.73 12.15
CA GLY A 168 5.65 35.81 12.28
C GLY A 168 4.57 35.37 13.25
N ARG A 169 3.94 36.33 13.91
CA ARG A 169 2.93 36.21 14.98
C ARG A 169 1.68 35.37 14.65
N ASN A 170 1.62 34.69 13.51
CA ASN A 170 0.47 33.92 13.01
C ASN A 170 0.61 32.39 13.18
N GLY A 171 1.55 31.90 14.00
CA GLY A 171 1.78 30.47 14.23
C GLY A 171 0.55 29.68 14.73
N LEU A 172 -0.41 30.35 15.37
CA LEU A 172 -1.65 29.74 15.86
C LEU A 172 -2.59 29.31 14.72
N LEU A 173 -2.66 30.09 13.63
CA LEU A 173 -3.49 29.76 12.48
C LEU A 173 -2.89 28.57 11.71
N CYS A 174 -1.56 28.54 11.55
CA CYS A 174 -0.86 27.40 10.95
C CYS A 174 -1.02 26.11 11.77
N SER A 175 -1.02 26.16 13.11
CA SER A 175 -1.21 24.96 13.93
C SER A 175 -2.64 24.42 13.84
N LEU A 176 -3.65 25.31 13.86
CA LEU A 176 -5.04 24.91 13.67
C LEU A 176 -5.24 24.28 12.28
N LEU A 177 -4.73 24.91 11.23
CA LEU A 177 -4.82 24.42 9.86
C LEU A 177 -4.04 23.10 9.65
N HIS A 178 -2.92 22.91 10.35
CA HIS A 178 -2.17 21.64 10.42
C HIS A 178 -3.00 20.50 11.03
N GLU A 179 -3.75 20.79 12.10
CA GLU A 179 -4.53 19.79 12.86
C GLU A 179 -5.90 19.47 12.24
N LEU A 180 -6.39 20.29 11.31
CA LEU A 180 -7.70 20.16 10.65
C LEU A 180 -7.65 19.39 9.31
N GLN A 181 -6.64 18.53 9.09
CA GLN A 181 -6.42 17.76 7.86
C GLN A 181 -6.65 18.61 6.60
N TRP A 182 -5.95 19.74 6.48
CA TRP A 182 -5.92 20.41 5.18
C TRP A 182 -5.42 19.40 4.14
N VAL A 183 -6.16 19.22 3.05
CA VAL A 183 -5.63 18.75 1.78
C VAL A 183 -4.52 19.72 1.35
N ARG A 184 -3.30 19.50 1.87
CA ARG A 184 -2.15 20.40 1.64
C ARG A 184 -1.77 20.43 0.16
N ASP A 185 -2.02 19.31 -0.49
CA ASP A 185 -1.74 19.04 -1.89
C ASP A 185 -2.76 17.99 -2.36
N PRO A 186 -3.79 18.33 -3.16
CA PRO A 186 -4.70 17.33 -3.72
C PRO A 186 -3.98 16.26 -4.55
N SER A 187 -2.80 16.58 -5.10
CA SER A 187 -1.95 15.58 -5.79
C SER A 187 -1.27 14.59 -4.82
N ALA A 188 -1.45 14.75 -3.52
CA ALA A 188 -1.13 13.74 -2.51
C ALA A 188 -2.05 12.53 -2.56
N ASN A 189 -3.29 12.70 -3.03
CA ASN A 189 -4.22 11.61 -3.26
C ASN A 189 -3.83 10.90 -4.54
N VAL A 190 -2.85 10.03 -4.38
CA VAL A 190 -2.31 9.22 -5.44
C VAL A 190 -3.10 7.90 -5.45
N GLU A 191 -3.61 7.50 -6.62
CA GLU A 191 -4.26 6.18 -6.76
C GLU A 191 -3.23 5.07 -6.53
N ASN A 192 -3.67 3.93 -5.99
CA ASN A 192 -2.83 2.76 -5.77
C ASN A 192 -2.71 1.87 -7.02
N TRP A 193 -3.79 1.76 -7.78
CA TRP A 193 -3.83 0.90 -8.96
C TRP A 193 -2.96 1.47 -10.06
N PHE A 194 -2.22 0.60 -10.75
CA PHE A 194 -1.33 0.95 -11.87
C PHE A 194 -0.14 1.85 -11.51
N LEU A 195 0.02 2.20 -10.22
CA LEU A 195 1.00 3.16 -9.76
C LEU A 195 1.82 2.63 -8.59
N THR A 196 2.76 1.74 -8.91
CA THR A 196 3.74 1.19 -7.98
C THR A 196 4.77 2.25 -7.57
N ASP A 197 4.75 2.69 -6.31
CA ASP A 197 5.74 3.64 -5.79
C ASP A 197 6.92 2.90 -5.16
N ILE A 198 7.87 2.55 -6.02
CA ILE A 198 9.07 1.79 -5.67
C ILE A 198 9.86 2.52 -4.59
N GLU A 199 10.03 3.84 -4.70
CA GLU A 199 10.80 4.60 -3.73
C GLU A 199 10.16 4.57 -2.34
N LYS A 200 8.82 4.71 -2.26
CA LYS A 200 8.10 4.56 -0.99
C LYS A 200 8.33 3.18 -0.36
N ILE A 201 8.24 2.11 -1.15
CA ILE A 201 8.47 0.72 -0.68
C ILE A 201 9.89 0.58 -0.11
N LEU A 202 10.91 1.06 -0.83
CA LEU A 202 12.30 0.93 -0.39
C LEU A 202 12.63 1.82 0.80
N GLN A 203 12.08 3.04 0.86
CA GLN A 203 12.25 3.97 1.98
C GLN A 203 11.62 3.42 3.27
N GLU A 204 10.43 2.82 3.18
CA GLU A 204 9.78 2.18 4.32
C GLU A 204 10.53 0.92 4.75
N ALA A 205 10.96 0.06 3.82
CA ALA A 205 11.75 -1.11 4.15
C ALA A 205 13.05 -0.72 4.85
N TRP A 206 13.74 0.30 4.34
CA TRP A 206 14.95 0.85 4.96
C TRP A 206 14.68 1.39 6.36
N GLN A 207 13.65 2.18 6.57
CA GLN A 207 13.40 2.82 7.88
C GLN A 207 12.79 1.90 8.94
N LEU A 208 12.05 0.86 8.52
CA LEU A 208 11.33 -0.03 9.44
C LEU A 208 12.14 -1.27 9.86
N ASN A 209 13.25 -1.56 9.18
CA ASN A 209 14.08 -2.72 9.50
C ASN A 209 15.39 -2.32 10.19
N PRO A 210 15.88 -3.15 11.14
CA PRO A 210 17.22 -3.01 11.69
C PRO A 210 18.31 -3.06 10.60
N HIS A 211 19.31 -2.18 10.68
CA HIS A 211 20.44 -2.15 9.74
C HIS A 211 21.58 -3.01 10.25
N GLY A 212 21.41 -4.32 10.10
CA GLY A 212 22.48 -5.26 10.32
C GLY A 212 21.98 -6.67 10.55
N ARG A 213 22.83 -7.49 11.16
CA ARG A 213 22.61 -8.93 11.29
C ARG A 213 21.53 -9.21 12.32
N LYS A 214 20.78 -10.30 12.15
CA LYS A 214 19.71 -10.71 13.07
C LYS A 214 20.14 -10.82 14.55
N ASP A 215 21.40 -11.17 14.80
CA ASP A 215 21.98 -11.28 16.14
C ASP A 215 22.14 -9.95 16.87
N MET A 216 22.03 -8.81 16.17
CA MET A 216 22.09 -7.47 16.77
C MET A 216 20.73 -6.88 17.12
N MET A 217 19.64 -7.54 16.74
CA MET A 217 18.28 -7.05 16.98
C MET A 217 18.01 -6.90 18.47
N LEU A 218 17.38 -5.80 18.85
CA LEU A 218 16.96 -5.58 20.23
C LEU A 218 15.78 -6.50 20.59
N PRO A 219 15.62 -6.85 21.88
CA PRO A 219 14.48 -7.66 22.31
C PRO A 219 13.14 -7.06 21.88
N GLY A 220 12.35 -7.82 21.12
CA GLY A 220 11.04 -7.41 20.60
C GLY A 220 11.06 -6.73 19.23
N GLU A 221 12.24 -6.48 18.65
CA GLU A 221 12.34 -6.09 17.24
C GLU A 221 12.00 -7.26 16.32
N MET A 222 11.55 -6.92 15.12
CA MET A 222 11.24 -7.86 14.05
C MET A 222 11.66 -7.29 12.71
N PHE A 223 11.89 -8.17 11.74
CA PHE A 223 12.01 -7.75 10.35
C PHE A 223 10.62 -7.54 9.75
N VAL A 224 10.52 -6.55 8.88
CA VAL A 224 9.29 -6.16 8.20
C VAL A 224 9.49 -6.30 6.71
N ASN A 225 8.64 -7.11 6.07
CA ASN A 225 8.49 -7.13 4.63
C ASN A 225 7.53 -6.01 4.21
N VAL A 226 7.92 -5.25 3.19
CA VAL A 226 7.19 -4.09 2.69
C VAL A 226 6.93 -4.28 1.21
N GLY A 227 5.73 -3.94 0.75
CA GLY A 227 5.42 -3.99 -0.67
C GLY A 227 4.09 -3.35 -1.02
N GLN A 228 3.74 -3.35 -2.29
CA GLN A 228 2.46 -2.82 -2.77
C GLN A 228 1.73 -3.91 -3.55
N ASN A 229 0.42 -4.02 -3.32
CA ASN A 229 -0.41 -4.92 -4.09
C ASN A 229 -0.58 -4.40 -5.53
N PRO A 230 -0.41 -5.26 -6.55
CA PRO A 230 -0.89 -4.93 -7.89
C PRO A 230 -2.42 -4.82 -7.89
N LYS A 231 -3.01 -4.18 -8.91
CA LYS A 231 -4.47 -4.02 -9.06
C LYS A 231 -5.25 -5.33 -8.84
N VAL A 232 -4.78 -6.43 -9.45
CA VAL A 232 -5.42 -7.76 -9.33
C VAL A 232 -5.54 -8.25 -7.88
N GLY A 233 -4.65 -7.78 -6.99
CA GLY A 233 -4.59 -8.13 -5.57
C GLY A 233 -5.10 -7.05 -4.62
N SER A 234 -5.47 -5.86 -5.12
CA SER A 234 -5.82 -4.70 -4.28
C SER A 234 -7.30 -4.37 -4.36
N SER A 235 -7.99 -4.36 -3.22
CA SER A 235 -9.36 -3.86 -3.09
C SER A 235 -9.45 -2.35 -2.86
N ILE A 236 -8.31 -1.66 -2.70
CA ILE A 236 -8.23 -0.22 -2.41
C ILE A 236 -7.61 0.47 -3.63
N ARG A 237 -8.45 1.12 -4.42
CA ARG A 237 -8.05 1.87 -5.62
C ARG A 237 -7.53 3.27 -5.27
N GLU A 238 -8.35 4.05 -4.58
CA GLU A 238 -8.23 5.51 -4.48
C GLU A 238 -7.15 5.99 -3.50
N THR A 239 -6.46 5.08 -2.81
CA THR A 239 -5.49 5.44 -1.77
C THR A 239 -4.22 4.64 -1.92
N GLN A 240 -3.14 5.30 -2.35
CA GLN A 240 -1.81 4.72 -2.39
C GLN A 240 -1.39 4.25 -1.00
N HIS A 241 -1.04 2.97 -0.93
CA HIS A 241 -0.61 2.35 0.31
C HIS A 241 0.34 1.19 0.05
N THR A 242 1.19 0.94 1.03
CA THR A 242 1.99 -0.29 1.08
C THR A 242 1.41 -1.22 2.13
N GLN A 243 1.57 -2.51 1.89
CA GLN A 243 1.32 -3.58 2.82
C GLN A 243 2.60 -3.88 3.59
N LEU A 244 2.45 -4.13 4.88
CA LEU A 244 3.54 -4.44 5.79
C LEU A 244 3.21 -5.76 6.49
N CYS A 245 4.18 -6.65 6.65
CA CYS A 245 4.01 -7.80 7.53
C CYS A 245 5.34 -8.17 8.17
N GLU A 246 5.26 -8.84 9.31
CA GLU A 246 6.44 -9.48 9.88
C GLU A 246 7.01 -10.51 8.90
N GLY A 247 8.30 -10.40 8.62
CA GLY A 247 9.01 -11.34 7.78
C GLY A 247 10.35 -10.83 7.27
N SER A 248 11.26 -11.77 7.10
CA SER A 248 12.55 -11.59 6.44
C SER A 248 12.64 -12.49 5.21
N LEU A 249 13.76 -12.45 4.49
CA LEU A 249 14.03 -13.37 3.38
C LEU A 249 13.83 -14.85 3.77
N SER A 250 14.22 -15.24 4.99
CA SER A 250 14.09 -16.62 5.45
C SER A 250 12.65 -17.02 5.78
N SER A 251 11.74 -16.04 5.93
CA SER A 251 10.31 -16.28 6.12
C SER A 251 9.61 -16.72 4.83
N TYR A 252 10.19 -16.43 3.66
CA TYR A 252 9.53 -16.60 2.36
C TYR A 252 10.43 -17.34 1.36
N PRO A 253 10.34 -18.68 1.28
CA PRO A 253 11.22 -19.48 0.42
C PRO A 253 11.28 -19.03 -1.04
N ILE A 254 10.15 -18.56 -1.60
CA ILE A 254 10.08 -18.08 -2.98
C ILE A 254 10.99 -16.86 -3.24
N LEU A 255 11.20 -16.01 -2.22
CA LEU A 255 12.09 -14.84 -2.32
C LEU A 255 13.57 -15.25 -2.30
N GLY A 256 13.87 -16.46 -1.81
CA GLY A 256 15.21 -17.03 -1.74
C GLY A 256 15.64 -17.80 -2.98
N ILE A 257 14.78 -17.94 -3.99
CA ILE A 257 15.14 -18.61 -5.24
C ILE A 257 16.17 -17.78 -5.99
N THR A 258 17.22 -18.44 -6.44
CA THR A 258 18.29 -17.85 -7.26
C THR A 258 18.53 -18.68 -8.51
N SER A 259 18.99 -18.03 -9.58
CA SER A 259 19.41 -18.67 -10.83
C SER A 259 20.90 -18.45 -11.05
N GLN A 260 21.30 -17.27 -11.51
CA GLN A 260 22.69 -16.92 -11.80
C GLN A 260 22.97 -15.50 -11.30
N PRO A 261 23.01 -15.29 -9.97
CA PRO A 261 23.22 -13.97 -9.41
C PRO A 261 24.58 -13.39 -9.82
N ARG A 262 24.59 -12.13 -10.23
CA ARG A 262 25.81 -11.39 -10.59
C ARG A 262 25.90 -10.06 -9.88
N PHE A 263 27.11 -9.72 -9.43
CA PHE A 263 27.36 -8.42 -8.83
C PHE A 263 27.43 -7.33 -9.89
N CYS A 264 26.58 -6.32 -9.77
CA CYS A 264 26.59 -5.13 -10.60
C CYS A 264 27.24 -3.97 -9.84
N ALA A 265 28.48 -3.64 -10.19
CA ALA A 265 29.24 -2.59 -9.52
C ALA A 265 28.56 -1.21 -9.62
N ALA A 266 27.92 -0.90 -10.74
CA ALA A 266 27.24 0.39 -10.96
C ALA A 266 26.05 0.60 -10.02
N LEU A 267 25.33 -0.47 -9.66
CA LEU A 267 24.28 -0.42 -8.65
C LEU A 267 24.80 -0.69 -7.24
N GLY A 268 26.03 -1.21 -7.13
CA GLY A 268 26.62 -1.80 -5.93
C GLY A 268 25.67 -2.78 -5.25
N ALA A 269 25.14 -3.70 -6.06
CA ALA A 269 24.12 -4.68 -5.68
C ALA A 269 24.31 -5.98 -6.48
N THR A 270 23.87 -7.10 -5.93
CA THR A 270 23.79 -8.38 -6.67
C THR A 270 22.43 -8.47 -7.35
N ILE A 271 22.40 -8.75 -8.64
CA ILE A 271 21.19 -8.86 -9.44
C ILE A 271 21.04 -10.30 -9.93
N ASP A 272 19.81 -10.81 -9.95
CA ASP A 272 19.49 -12.13 -10.49
C ASP A 272 18.14 -12.08 -11.22
N LEU A 273 18.07 -12.70 -12.40
CA LEU A 273 16.85 -12.78 -13.20
C LEU A 273 16.28 -14.19 -13.15
N VAL A 274 15.38 -14.40 -12.20
CA VAL A 274 14.90 -15.72 -11.79
C VAL A 274 13.63 -16.09 -12.58
N SER A 275 13.63 -17.29 -13.16
CA SER A 275 12.43 -17.90 -13.73
C SER A 275 11.73 -18.75 -12.67
N VAL A 276 10.45 -18.46 -12.40
CA VAL A 276 9.62 -19.18 -11.45
C VAL A 276 8.46 -19.86 -12.17
N GLY A 277 8.50 -21.18 -12.20
CA GLY A 277 7.46 -22.01 -12.77
C GLY A 277 7.56 -23.45 -12.27
N PRO A 278 6.64 -24.33 -12.71
CA PRO A 278 6.68 -25.76 -12.42
C PRO A 278 8.01 -26.39 -12.79
N GLU A 279 8.35 -27.50 -12.15
CA GLU A 279 9.54 -28.27 -12.51
C GLU A 279 9.47 -28.71 -13.98
N GLY A 280 10.57 -28.54 -14.72
CA GLY A 280 10.65 -28.84 -16.15
C GLY A 280 10.00 -27.82 -17.08
N ALA A 281 9.37 -26.76 -16.56
CA ALA A 281 8.87 -25.66 -17.40
C ALA A 281 10.04 -24.90 -18.05
N ASN A 282 9.88 -24.51 -19.31
CA ASN A 282 10.86 -23.66 -19.98
C ASN A 282 10.74 -22.20 -19.51
N ALA A 283 11.72 -21.35 -19.85
CA ALA A 283 11.74 -19.96 -19.39
C ALA A 283 10.51 -19.14 -19.86
N GLU A 284 9.92 -19.48 -21.02
CA GLU A 284 8.73 -18.81 -21.58
C GLU A 284 7.43 -19.20 -20.87
N GLN A 285 7.44 -20.31 -20.12
CA GLN A 285 6.34 -20.81 -19.30
C GLN A 285 6.45 -20.38 -17.84
N CYS A 286 7.52 -19.67 -17.47
CA CYS A 286 7.76 -19.20 -16.12
C CYS A 286 7.38 -17.74 -15.93
N GLY A 287 6.96 -17.37 -14.72
CA GLY A 287 7.00 -15.98 -14.28
C GLY A 287 8.45 -15.51 -14.13
N ILE A 288 8.70 -14.22 -14.36
CA ILE A 288 10.05 -13.64 -14.29
C ILE A 288 10.14 -12.69 -13.09
N LEU A 289 11.13 -12.91 -12.24
CA LEU A 289 11.45 -12.08 -11.09
C LEU A 289 12.83 -11.46 -11.28
N LEU A 290 12.93 -10.15 -11.17
CA LEU A 290 14.19 -9.49 -10.93
C LEU A 290 14.41 -9.43 -9.42
N ARG A 291 15.49 -10.07 -8.95
CA ARG A 291 15.91 -10.08 -7.57
C ARG A 291 17.16 -9.23 -7.42
N LEU A 292 17.14 -8.28 -6.49
CA LEU A 292 18.26 -7.39 -6.20
C LEU A 292 18.62 -7.49 -4.72
N GLU A 293 19.87 -7.83 -4.40
CA GLU A 293 20.41 -7.81 -3.04
C GLU A 293 21.37 -6.63 -2.85
N THR A 294 21.20 -5.88 -1.76
CA THR A 294 21.99 -4.67 -1.48
C THR A 294 21.99 -4.35 0.01
N ASP A 295 23.03 -3.70 0.50
CA ASP A 295 23.05 -3.17 1.87
C ASP A 295 22.30 -1.85 2.01
N THR A 296 21.95 -1.19 0.90
CA THR A 296 21.26 0.11 0.91
C THR A 296 20.24 0.17 -0.24
N PRO A 297 18.98 -0.28 -0.03
CA PRO A 297 17.96 -0.32 -1.08
C PRO A 297 17.55 1.08 -1.55
N THR A 298 17.76 2.11 -0.74
CA THR A 298 17.42 3.52 -1.04
C THR A 298 18.52 4.26 -1.81
N ARG A 299 19.55 3.56 -2.28
CA ARG A 299 20.63 4.18 -3.06
C ARG A 299 20.07 4.78 -4.37
N PRO A 300 20.43 6.02 -4.76
CA PRO A 300 19.88 6.68 -5.94
C PRO A 300 19.98 5.86 -7.23
N GLU A 301 21.09 5.17 -7.47
CA GLU A 301 21.30 4.34 -8.67
C GLU A 301 20.34 3.16 -8.73
N ILE A 302 20.02 2.54 -7.58
CA ILE A 302 19.05 1.44 -7.49
C ILE A 302 17.63 1.96 -7.75
N LEU A 303 17.28 3.09 -7.12
CA LEU A 303 15.97 3.72 -7.32
C LEU A 303 15.77 4.14 -8.78
N GLU A 304 16.76 4.81 -9.38
CA GLU A 304 16.71 5.22 -10.78
C GLU A 304 16.58 4.01 -11.70
N PHE A 305 17.37 2.94 -11.46
CA PHE A 305 17.32 1.71 -12.23
C PHE A 305 15.94 1.05 -12.19
N LEU A 306 15.36 0.87 -10.99
CA LEU A 306 14.06 0.21 -10.83
C LEU A 306 12.90 1.06 -11.37
N VAL A 307 12.92 2.37 -11.15
CA VAL A 307 11.90 3.30 -11.70
C VAL A 307 11.97 3.34 -13.22
N SER A 308 13.18 3.40 -13.79
CA SER A 308 13.40 3.39 -15.23
C SER A 308 13.02 2.06 -15.86
N LEU A 309 13.32 0.93 -15.20
CA LEU A 309 12.94 -0.40 -15.66
C LEU A 309 11.41 -0.55 -15.70
N ARG A 310 10.72 -0.11 -14.64
CA ARG A 310 9.24 -0.08 -14.60
C ARG A 310 8.67 0.67 -15.80
N LEU A 311 9.20 1.87 -16.08
CA LEU A 311 8.76 2.67 -17.23
C LEU A 311 9.04 1.98 -18.56
N HIS A 312 10.23 1.42 -18.73
CA HIS A 312 10.60 0.69 -19.94
C HIS A 312 9.64 -0.48 -20.20
N LEU A 313 9.34 -1.28 -19.17
CA LEU A 313 8.42 -2.41 -19.28
C LEU A 313 6.99 -1.97 -19.59
N LEU A 314 6.50 -0.89 -18.95
CA LEU A 314 5.19 -0.33 -19.29
C LEU A 314 5.13 0.14 -20.76
N GLN A 315 6.18 0.77 -21.27
CA GLN A 315 6.23 1.23 -22.66
C GLN A 315 6.31 0.09 -23.66
N ARG A 316 7.02 -1.01 -23.32
CA ARG A 316 7.24 -2.15 -24.21
C ARG A 316 6.10 -3.18 -24.20
N LEU A 317 5.45 -3.39 -23.06
CA LEU A 317 4.56 -4.53 -22.82
C LEU A 317 3.07 -4.15 -22.69
N GLY A 318 2.68 -2.99 -23.23
CA GLY A 318 1.27 -2.61 -23.38
C GLY A 318 0.71 -1.66 -22.31
N GLY A 319 1.54 -1.10 -21.44
CA GLY A 319 1.14 -0.08 -20.47
C GLY A 319 0.40 -0.61 -19.24
N GLY A 320 -0.13 0.31 -18.42
CA GLY A 320 -0.78 -0.01 -17.15
C GLY A 320 -2.05 -0.86 -17.31
N ASP A 321 -2.70 -0.80 -18.46
CA ASP A 321 -3.88 -1.60 -18.77
C ASP A 321 -3.55 -3.09 -18.99
N CYS A 322 -2.30 -3.41 -19.34
CA CYS A 322 -1.84 -4.78 -19.59
C CYS A 322 -1.05 -5.38 -18.43
N LEU A 323 -0.25 -4.56 -17.72
CA LEU A 323 0.56 -5.03 -16.61
C LEU A 323 0.55 -4.08 -15.39
N ASP A 324 0.83 -4.68 -14.23
CA ASP A 324 1.19 -4.02 -12.99
C ASP A 324 2.51 -4.63 -12.47
N PHE A 325 2.93 -4.26 -11.26
CA PHE A 325 4.14 -4.80 -10.65
C PHE A 325 3.89 -5.24 -9.22
N LEU A 326 4.39 -6.43 -8.89
CA LEU A 326 4.66 -6.82 -7.51
C LEU A 326 6.08 -6.35 -7.19
N VAL A 327 6.18 -5.40 -6.26
CA VAL A 327 7.47 -4.94 -5.72
C VAL A 327 7.46 -5.16 -4.22
N LEU A 328 8.46 -5.90 -3.74
CA LEU A 328 8.66 -6.24 -2.34
C LEU A 328 10.08 -5.86 -1.92
N ALA A 329 10.25 -5.45 -0.67
CA ALA A 329 11.55 -5.26 -0.04
C ALA A 329 11.54 -5.85 1.36
N THR A 330 12.51 -6.71 1.64
CA THR A 330 12.65 -7.43 2.92
C THR A 330 14.11 -7.49 3.35
N ALA A 331 14.37 -7.61 4.66
CA ALA A 331 15.72 -7.81 5.19
C ALA A 331 16.23 -9.22 4.87
N ASN A 332 17.51 -9.34 4.54
CA ASN A 332 18.17 -10.63 4.29
C ASN A 332 18.76 -11.29 5.57
N GLU A 333 18.52 -10.69 6.74
CA GLU A 333 19.01 -11.11 8.07
C GLU A 333 20.54 -11.02 8.28
N ARG A 334 21.30 -10.62 7.25
CA ARG A 334 22.76 -10.47 7.27
C ARG A 334 23.22 -9.01 7.27
N GLY A 335 22.27 -8.07 7.35
CA GLY A 335 22.51 -6.63 7.30
C GLY A 335 22.25 -5.97 5.95
N GLY A 336 21.79 -6.74 4.97
CA GLY A 336 21.30 -6.21 3.70
C GLY A 336 19.82 -6.47 3.51
N PHE A 337 19.38 -6.13 2.30
CA PHE A 337 18.01 -6.15 1.84
C PHE A 337 17.91 -6.93 0.54
N THR A 338 16.77 -7.58 0.34
CA THR A 338 16.37 -8.18 -0.92
C THR A 338 15.16 -7.43 -1.45
N VAL A 339 15.29 -6.90 -2.66
CA VAL A 339 14.20 -6.30 -3.43
C VAL A 339 13.77 -7.30 -4.50
N LEU A 340 12.48 -7.62 -4.53
CA LEU A 340 11.86 -8.37 -5.61
C LEU A 340 11.08 -7.40 -6.47
N PHE A 341 11.29 -7.48 -7.78
CA PHE A 341 10.58 -6.71 -8.78
C PHE A 341 10.04 -7.68 -9.84
N ALA A 342 8.72 -7.76 -9.96
CA ALA A 342 8.06 -8.70 -10.86
C ALA A 342 6.92 -8.04 -11.63
N PRO A 343 6.94 -8.05 -12.98
CA PRO A 343 5.78 -7.67 -13.77
C PRO A 343 4.67 -8.71 -13.63
N ILE A 344 3.44 -8.25 -13.40
CA ILE A 344 2.24 -9.08 -13.21
C ILE A 344 1.19 -8.66 -14.25
N PRO A 345 0.54 -9.58 -14.96
CA PRO A 345 -0.49 -9.24 -15.93
C PRO A 345 -1.74 -8.70 -15.24
N GLN A 346 -2.47 -7.81 -15.93
CA GLN A 346 -3.83 -7.45 -15.54
C GLN A 346 -4.78 -8.60 -15.88
N LEU A 347 -5.04 -9.46 -14.90
CA LEU A 347 -5.95 -10.59 -15.06
C LEU A 347 -7.39 -10.10 -15.28
N ALA A 348 -8.09 -10.78 -16.19
CA ALA A 348 -9.50 -10.53 -16.48
C ALA A 348 -10.37 -11.51 -15.67
N LYS A 349 -11.35 -10.98 -14.94
CA LYS A 349 -12.31 -11.79 -14.20
C LYS A 349 -13.33 -12.39 -15.18
N LEU A 350 -13.56 -13.70 -15.14
CA LEU A 350 -14.42 -14.43 -16.08
C LEU A 350 -15.89 -14.57 -15.61
N GLY A 351 -16.25 -14.01 -14.45
CA GLY A 351 -17.60 -14.00 -13.94
C GLY A 351 -17.73 -13.27 -12.59
N ASP A 352 -18.93 -12.79 -12.27
CA ASP A 352 -19.14 -11.91 -11.11
C ASP A 352 -19.94 -12.52 -9.96
N GLU A 353 -20.45 -13.74 -10.11
CA GLU A 353 -21.41 -14.33 -9.17
C GLU A 353 -20.85 -14.51 -7.75
N LYS A 354 -19.53 -14.69 -7.60
CA LYS A 354 -18.85 -14.83 -6.31
C LYS A 354 -17.42 -14.25 -6.38
N PRO A 355 -17.16 -13.03 -5.88
CA PRO A 355 -15.87 -12.35 -6.01
C PRO A 355 -14.66 -13.18 -5.50
N ASP A 356 -14.83 -13.87 -4.38
CA ASP A 356 -13.77 -14.73 -3.79
C ASP A 356 -13.62 -16.09 -4.48
N PHE A 357 -14.52 -16.41 -5.42
CA PHE A 357 -14.54 -17.65 -6.16
C PHE A 357 -14.42 -17.46 -7.67
N ALA A 358 -14.14 -16.24 -8.11
CA ALA A 358 -14.06 -15.93 -9.53
C ALA A 358 -12.92 -16.69 -10.20
N ASP A 359 -13.21 -17.17 -11.41
CA ASP A 359 -12.19 -17.60 -12.35
C ASP A 359 -11.56 -16.39 -13.03
N TRP A 360 -10.28 -16.53 -13.38
CA TRP A 360 -9.48 -15.47 -13.96
C TRP A 360 -8.85 -15.96 -15.25
N ALA A 361 -8.79 -15.09 -16.25
CA ALA A 361 -7.98 -15.28 -17.44
C ALA A 361 -6.73 -14.40 -17.35
N ASN A 362 -5.61 -14.91 -17.87
CA ASN A 362 -4.45 -14.10 -18.24
C ASN A 362 -4.61 -13.69 -19.72
N PRO A 363 -4.98 -12.44 -20.02
CA PRO A 363 -5.20 -11.99 -21.40
C PRO A 363 -3.95 -12.07 -22.27
N MET A 364 -2.75 -12.07 -21.66
CA MET A 364 -1.48 -12.08 -22.38
C MET A 364 -1.07 -13.48 -22.85
N THR A 365 -1.61 -14.54 -22.22
CA THR A 365 -1.33 -15.95 -22.59
C THR A 365 -2.56 -16.65 -23.15
N GLY A 366 -3.76 -16.12 -22.92
CA GLY A 366 -5.03 -16.76 -23.27
C GLY A 366 -5.43 -17.90 -22.32
N GLU A 367 -4.66 -18.13 -21.24
CA GLU A 367 -4.94 -19.17 -20.26
C GLU A 367 -5.97 -18.71 -19.22
N SER A 368 -6.68 -19.67 -18.63
CA SER A 368 -7.60 -19.46 -17.50
C SER A 368 -7.15 -20.21 -16.25
N SER A 369 -7.55 -19.72 -15.08
CA SER A 369 -7.37 -20.41 -13.80
C SER A 369 -7.90 -21.85 -13.87
N GLN A 370 -9.05 -22.05 -14.52
CA GLN A 370 -9.67 -23.34 -14.70
C GLN A 370 -8.82 -24.28 -15.59
N SER A 371 -8.36 -23.81 -16.76
CA SER A 371 -7.51 -24.60 -17.65
C SER A 371 -6.17 -24.97 -17.01
N CYS A 372 -5.67 -24.13 -16.11
CA CYS A 372 -4.45 -24.38 -15.35
C CYS A 372 -4.68 -25.14 -14.04
N GLY A 373 -5.93 -25.47 -13.70
CA GLY A 373 -6.31 -26.18 -12.48
C GLY A 373 -5.96 -25.43 -11.20
N LEU A 374 -6.09 -24.10 -11.18
CA LEU A 374 -5.76 -23.22 -10.06
C LEU A 374 -7.00 -22.81 -9.28
N GLN A 375 -7.01 -23.05 -7.96
CA GLN A 375 -8.11 -22.61 -7.07
C GLN A 375 -7.95 -21.16 -6.58
N GLU A 376 -6.73 -20.64 -6.66
CA GLU A 376 -6.35 -19.24 -6.52
C GLU A 376 -5.30 -18.96 -7.61
N SER A 377 -5.44 -17.83 -8.28
CA SER A 377 -4.72 -17.54 -9.52
C SER A 377 -4.03 -16.19 -9.50
N ARG A 378 -4.21 -15.38 -8.45
CA ARG A 378 -3.65 -14.03 -8.37
C ARG A 378 -2.33 -14.04 -7.62
N VAL A 379 -1.40 -13.21 -8.09
CA VAL A 379 -0.22 -12.81 -7.33
C VAL A 379 -0.47 -11.44 -6.70
N ASP A 380 -0.30 -11.36 -5.38
CA ASP A 380 -0.34 -10.13 -4.60
C ASP A 380 0.70 -10.18 -3.47
N PHE A 381 0.76 -9.15 -2.62
CA PHE A 381 1.73 -9.05 -1.52
C PHE A 381 1.78 -10.30 -0.65
N GLY A 382 0.63 -10.92 -0.35
CA GLY A 382 0.56 -12.14 0.44
C GLY A 382 0.69 -13.39 -0.42
N LYS A 383 -0.14 -13.52 -1.45
CA LYS A 383 -0.22 -14.73 -2.27
C LYS A 383 1.07 -15.00 -3.05
N GLY A 384 1.75 -13.95 -3.48
CA GLY A 384 3.04 -14.04 -4.17
C GLY A 384 4.15 -14.65 -3.32
N VAL A 385 4.01 -14.63 -1.99
CA VAL A 385 4.94 -15.25 -1.02
C VAL A 385 4.38 -16.49 -0.34
N GLY A 386 3.19 -16.97 -0.74
CA GLY A 386 2.57 -18.18 -0.20
C GLY A 386 1.62 -17.96 0.98
N HIS A 387 1.24 -16.71 1.29
CA HIS A 387 0.18 -16.43 2.26
C HIS A 387 -1.20 -16.51 1.60
N PHE A 388 -1.94 -17.57 1.93
CA PHE A 388 -3.27 -17.80 1.37
C PHE A 388 -4.35 -17.69 2.43
N LEU A 389 -5.36 -16.86 2.17
CA LEU A 389 -6.63 -16.93 2.89
C LEU A 389 -7.43 -18.11 2.34
N VAL A 390 -7.47 -19.20 3.09
CA VAL A 390 -8.08 -20.45 2.63
C VAL A 390 -9.60 -20.43 2.85
N ALA A 391 -10.32 -19.74 1.96
CA ALA A 391 -11.78 -19.69 1.96
C ALA A 391 -12.43 -20.93 1.31
N LYS A 392 -11.71 -21.64 0.41
CA LYS A 392 -12.22 -22.80 -0.34
C LYS A 392 -11.62 -24.11 0.20
N PRO A 393 -12.43 -25.15 0.49
CA PRO A 393 -11.90 -26.48 0.83
C PRO A 393 -10.98 -27.06 -0.25
N ALA A 394 -11.30 -26.83 -1.53
CA ALA A 394 -10.47 -27.28 -2.65
C ALA A 394 -9.09 -26.60 -2.69
N LEU A 395 -9.04 -25.29 -2.39
CA LEU A 395 -7.77 -24.56 -2.26
C LEU A 395 -6.94 -25.13 -1.10
N ARG A 396 -7.59 -25.44 0.04
CA ARG A 396 -6.92 -26.10 1.16
C ARG A 396 -6.27 -27.42 0.74
N ALA A 397 -7.04 -28.27 0.06
CA ALA A 397 -6.56 -29.57 -0.40
C ALA A 397 -5.38 -29.42 -1.37
N GLN A 398 -5.45 -28.45 -2.31
CA GLN A 398 -4.39 -28.17 -3.26
C GLN A 398 -3.10 -27.69 -2.59
N ILE A 399 -3.19 -26.75 -1.63
CA ILE A 399 -2.02 -26.26 -0.88
C ILE A 399 -1.39 -27.38 -0.04
N LEU A 400 -2.21 -28.21 0.62
CA LEU A 400 -1.71 -29.31 1.46
C LEU A 400 -1.07 -30.45 0.63
N ALA A 401 -1.45 -30.60 -0.64
CA ALA A 401 -0.84 -31.59 -1.53
C ALA A 401 0.56 -31.17 -2.02
N GLY A 402 0.85 -29.87 -2.11
CA GLY A 402 2.14 -29.36 -2.59
C GLY A 402 2.18 -27.84 -2.69
N GLY A 403 2.40 -27.15 -1.57
CA GLY A 403 2.33 -25.69 -1.50
C GLY A 403 3.34 -24.96 -2.39
N GLU A 404 4.58 -25.46 -2.50
CA GLU A 404 5.59 -24.86 -3.38
C GLU A 404 5.25 -25.05 -4.87
N ASP A 405 4.90 -26.28 -5.27
CA ASP A 405 4.46 -26.57 -6.65
C ASP A 405 3.25 -25.70 -7.03
N PHE A 406 2.28 -25.59 -6.13
CA PHE A 406 1.12 -24.74 -6.34
C PHE A 406 1.51 -23.26 -6.53
N LEU A 407 2.40 -22.72 -5.68
CA LEU A 407 2.86 -21.35 -5.80
C LEU A 407 3.63 -21.11 -7.12
N ARG A 408 4.48 -22.07 -7.53
CA ARG A 408 5.20 -22.03 -8.81
C ARG A 408 4.24 -22.02 -10.01
N ARG A 409 3.16 -22.80 -9.95
CA ARG A 409 2.09 -22.79 -10.96
C ARG A 409 1.33 -21.47 -11.01
N ILE A 410 1.08 -20.83 -9.87
CA ILE A 410 0.50 -19.47 -9.83
C ILE A 410 1.44 -18.48 -10.53
N TRP A 411 2.74 -18.51 -10.24
CA TRP A 411 3.72 -17.65 -10.89
C TRP A 411 3.80 -17.88 -12.41
N ALA A 412 3.77 -19.14 -12.87
CA ALA A 412 3.70 -19.48 -14.29
C ALA A 412 2.40 -18.97 -14.97
N PHE A 413 1.26 -19.07 -14.30
CA PHE A 413 0.00 -18.50 -14.81
C PHE A 413 0.05 -16.97 -14.89
N ASN A 414 0.73 -16.31 -13.95
CA ASN A 414 0.93 -14.85 -13.92
C ASN A 414 2.16 -14.39 -14.75
N ARG A 415 2.64 -15.20 -15.69
CA ARG A 415 3.74 -14.76 -16.55
C ARG A 415 3.30 -13.68 -17.53
N VAL A 416 4.23 -12.77 -17.81
CA VAL A 416 4.11 -11.72 -18.84
C VAL A 416 5.10 -12.07 -19.96
N PRO A 417 4.63 -12.59 -21.12
CA PRO A 417 5.51 -12.93 -22.25
C PRO A 417 6.37 -11.74 -22.70
N GLY A 418 7.62 -12.01 -23.08
CA GLY A 418 8.59 -10.97 -23.48
C GLY A 418 9.30 -10.23 -22.34
N THR A 419 8.91 -10.47 -21.08
CA THR A 419 9.52 -9.78 -19.92
C THR A 419 11.03 -9.99 -19.83
N ARG A 420 11.51 -11.23 -20.00
CA ARG A 420 12.93 -11.55 -19.92
C ARG A 420 13.74 -10.78 -20.95
N GLU A 421 13.33 -10.84 -22.22
CA GLU A 421 13.98 -10.11 -23.31
C GLU A 421 13.97 -8.59 -23.07
N ALA A 422 12.86 -8.03 -22.58
CA ALA A 422 12.77 -6.61 -22.28
C ALA A 422 13.71 -6.18 -21.12
N ILE A 423 13.81 -6.98 -20.05
CA ILE A 423 14.74 -6.71 -18.94
C ILE A 423 16.19 -6.83 -19.41
N GLU A 424 16.54 -7.89 -20.12
CA GLU A 424 17.89 -8.12 -20.64
C GLU A 424 18.30 -7.02 -21.64
N GLY A 425 17.38 -6.61 -22.52
CA GLY A 425 17.56 -5.48 -23.42
C GLY A 425 17.81 -4.17 -22.67
N PHE A 426 16.98 -3.84 -21.67
CA PHE A 426 17.14 -2.63 -20.85
C PHE A 426 18.48 -2.59 -20.10
N VAL A 427 18.91 -3.73 -19.54
CA VAL A 427 20.21 -3.84 -18.86
C VAL A 427 21.36 -3.64 -19.85
N SER A 428 21.28 -4.30 -21.02
CA SER A 428 22.30 -4.20 -22.07
C SER A 428 22.44 -2.76 -22.60
N GLU A 429 21.32 -2.07 -22.84
CA GLU A 429 21.28 -0.65 -23.29
C GLU A 429 21.99 0.29 -22.29
N ARG A 430 22.02 -0.06 -21.00
CA ARG A 430 22.69 0.70 -19.94
C ARG A 430 24.12 0.23 -19.64
N GLY A 431 24.64 -0.74 -20.41
CA GLY A 431 25.97 -1.31 -20.20
C GLY A 431 26.11 -2.05 -18.87
N LEU A 432 25.00 -2.49 -18.28
CA LEU A 432 25.00 -3.28 -17.05
C LEU A 432 25.18 -4.77 -17.40
N THR A 433 25.59 -5.57 -16.42
CA THR A 433 25.73 -7.03 -16.58
C THR A 433 24.73 -7.72 -15.67
N LEU A 434 23.86 -8.55 -16.27
CA LEU A 434 23.02 -9.53 -15.57
C LEU A 434 23.72 -10.87 -15.49
#